data_AF-L5L3H8-F1
#
_entry.id   AF-L5L3H8-F1
#
_cell.length_a   1.000
_cell.length_b   1.000
_cell.length_c   1.000
_cell.angle_alpha   90.00
_cell.angle_beta   90.00
_cell.angle_gamma   90.00
#
_symmetry.space_group_name_H-M   'P 1'
#
loop_
_entity.id
_entity.type
_entity.pdbx_description
1 polymer ?
#
loop_
_entity_poly.entity_id
_entity_poly.type
_entity_poly.pdbx_seq_one_letter_code
_entity_poly.pdbx_strand_id
1 'polypeptide(L)'
;MELRPWLLWVVAAAGPLVLLAADAHGQKVFTNTWAVHIPGGPAVADHVARKHGFLNQGQIFGDYYHFWHRAVTKRSLSPHRLRHSRLQREPQVKWLEQQVAKRRTKRDVYQEPTDPKFPQQWYLVCCSLGSRVLLPHLPTEGPVGR
;
A
#
# COMPACT_ATOMS: atom_id res chain seq x y z
N MET A 1 -22.16 -33.03 37.52
CA MET A 1 -21.19 -31.90 37.45
C MET A 1 -21.98 -30.69 36.98
N GLU A 2 -22.46 -29.89 37.92
CA GLU A 2 -23.37 -28.77 37.67
C GLU A 2 -22.60 -27.59 37.04
N LEU A 3 -22.92 -27.24 35.80
CA LEU A 3 -22.37 -26.05 35.15
C LEU A 3 -22.99 -24.81 35.81
N ARG A 4 -22.15 -23.96 36.41
CA ARG A 4 -22.60 -22.83 37.21
C ARG A 4 -23.28 -21.79 36.30
N PRO A 5 -24.54 -21.38 36.56
CA PRO A 5 -25.34 -20.54 35.65
C PRO A 5 -24.73 -19.19 35.28
N TRP A 6 -23.86 -18.65 36.15
CA TRP A 6 -23.17 -17.38 35.91
C TRP A 6 -22.11 -17.46 34.79
N LEU A 7 -21.58 -18.65 34.48
CA LEU A 7 -20.66 -18.86 33.36
C LEU A 7 -21.34 -18.62 32.01
N LEU A 8 -22.64 -18.91 31.91
CA LEU A 8 -23.41 -18.68 30.68
C LEU A 8 -23.53 -17.18 30.36
N TRP A 9 -23.68 -16.33 31.39
CA TRP A 9 -23.74 -14.88 31.21
C TRP A 9 -22.37 -14.28 30.84
N VAL A 10 -21.27 -14.83 31.36
CA VAL A 10 -19.90 -14.39 31.00
C VAL A 10 -19.59 -14.74 29.54
N VAL A 11 -19.93 -15.94 29.08
CA VAL A 11 -19.76 -16.34 27.67
C VAL A 11 -20.69 -15.56 26.74
N ALA A 12 -21.93 -15.30 27.17
CA ALA A 12 -22.90 -14.52 26.38
C ALA A 12 -22.55 -13.03 26.29
N ALA A 13 -21.85 -12.45 27.27
CA ALA A 13 -21.38 -11.06 27.23
C ALA A 13 -20.03 -10.90 26.51
N ALA A 14 -19.14 -11.90 26.58
CA ALA A 14 -17.84 -11.86 25.94
C ALA A 14 -17.87 -12.28 24.45
N GLY A 15 -18.79 -13.17 24.06
CA GLY A 15 -18.94 -13.65 22.68
C GLY A 15 -19.21 -12.54 21.66
N PRO A 16 -20.14 -11.60 21.91
CA PRO A 16 -20.43 -10.48 21.01
C PRO A 16 -19.29 -9.46 20.93
N LEU A 17 -18.54 -9.26 22.02
CA LEU A 17 -17.41 -8.32 22.08
C LEU A 17 -16.19 -8.84 21.28
N VAL A 18 -15.97 -10.16 21.28
CA VAL A 18 -14.93 -10.80 20.46
C VAL A 18 -15.30 -10.84 18.98
N LEU A 19 -16.59 -10.98 18.63
CA LEU A 19 -17.05 -10.98 17.24
C LEU A 19 -16.96 -9.59 16.57
N LEU A 20 -17.07 -8.50 17.33
CA LEU A 20 -16.96 -7.12 16.81
C LEU A 20 -15.52 -6.68 16.53
N ALA A 21 -14.51 -7.41 17.02
CA ALA A 21 -13.10 -7.05 16.86
C ALA A 21 -12.44 -7.59 15.57
N ALA A 22 -13.16 -8.39 14.78
CA ALA A 22 -12.57 -9.16 13.67
C ALA A 22 -12.32 -8.34 12.38
N ASP A 23 -12.91 -7.16 12.19
CA ASP A 23 -12.91 -6.47 10.88
C ASP A 23 -11.98 -5.23 10.79
N ALA A 24 -10.87 -5.20 11.54
CA ALA A 24 -9.86 -4.14 11.38
C ALA A 24 -8.86 -4.40 10.23
N HIS A 25 -8.85 -5.61 9.66
CA HIS A 25 -7.92 -5.99 8.59
C HIS A 25 -8.53 -5.74 7.19
N GLY A 26 -8.36 -4.51 6.67
CA GLY A 26 -8.62 -4.28 5.23
C GLY A 26 -9.19 -2.92 4.82
N GLN A 27 -9.18 -1.93 5.71
CA GLN A 27 -9.69 -0.59 5.36
C GLN A 27 -8.95 0.00 4.16
N LYS A 28 -9.69 0.34 3.10
CA LYS A 28 -9.15 0.97 1.88
C LYS A 28 -8.70 2.39 2.22
N VAL A 29 -7.41 2.66 2.02
CA VAL A 29 -6.86 4.02 2.19
C VAL A 29 -6.76 4.68 0.83
N PHE A 30 -7.64 5.62 0.55
CA PHE A 30 -7.63 6.40 -0.69
C PHE A 30 -6.51 7.43 -0.68
N THR A 31 -5.98 7.73 -1.86
CA THR A 31 -4.92 8.72 -2.06
C THR A 31 -5.44 9.95 -2.79
N ASN A 32 -4.61 10.98 -2.92
CA ASN A 32 -4.91 12.18 -3.70
C ASN A 32 -4.54 12.05 -5.19
N THR A 33 -4.58 10.82 -5.71
CA THR A 33 -4.24 10.53 -7.11
C THR A 33 -5.34 9.71 -7.79
N TRP A 34 -5.44 9.86 -9.10
CA TRP A 34 -6.42 9.20 -9.96
C TRP A 34 -5.72 8.62 -11.19
N ALA A 35 -6.18 7.45 -11.62
CA ALA A 35 -5.90 6.97 -12.96
C ALA A 35 -7.08 7.32 -13.86
N VAL A 36 -6.79 7.86 -15.03
CA VAL A 36 -7.81 8.37 -15.96
C VAL A 36 -7.50 7.86 -17.36
N HIS A 37 -8.50 7.34 -18.05
CA HIS A 37 -8.38 6.93 -19.45
C HIS A 37 -8.92 8.01 -20.38
N ILE A 38 -8.06 8.57 -21.23
CA ILE A 38 -8.36 9.68 -22.14
C ILE A 38 -7.76 9.37 -23.53
N PRO A 39 -8.55 8.88 -24.50
CA PRO A 39 -8.05 8.50 -25.83
C PRO A 39 -7.63 9.68 -26.72
N GLY A 40 -7.78 10.92 -26.25
CA GLY A 40 -7.43 12.14 -26.99
C GLY A 40 -5.93 12.50 -26.97
N GLY A 41 -5.07 11.65 -26.39
CA GLY A 41 -3.64 11.90 -26.25
C GLY A 41 -3.26 12.87 -25.12
N PRO A 42 -1.94 13.13 -24.95
CA PRO A 42 -1.41 13.82 -23.77
C PRO A 42 -1.86 15.28 -23.67
N ALA A 43 -1.97 15.98 -24.81
CA ALA A 43 -2.42 17.38 -24.83
C ALA A 43 -3.86 17.54 -24.30
N VAL A 44 -4.75 16.59 -24.64
CA VAL A 44 -6.13 16.58 -24.14
C VAL A 44 -6.14 16.24 -22.64
N ALA A 45 -5.33 15.28 -22.21
CA ALA A 45 -5.20 14.94 -20.79
C ALA A 45 -4.70 16.13 -19.96
N ASP A 46 -3.70 16.87 -20.44
CA ASP A 46 -3.18 18.08 -19.79
C ASP A 46 -4.23 19.21 -19.72
N HIS A 47 -5.05 19.34 -20.75
CA HIS A 47 -6.15 20.30 -20.75
C HIS A 47 -7.20 19.93 -19.70
N VAL A 48 -7.65 18.66 -19.67
CA VAL A 48 -8.62 18.17 -18.68
C VAL A 48 -8.08 18.32 -17.26
N ALA A 49 -6.82 17.96 -17.03
CA ALA A 49 -6.17 18.09 -15.73
C ALA A 49 -6.22 19.55 -15.25
N ARG A 50 -5.73 20.49 -16.06
CA ARG A 50 -5.69 21.92 -15.72
C ARG A 50 -7.10 22.50 -15.50
N LYS A 51 -8.07 22.16 -16.35
CA LYS A 51 -9.47 22.60 -16.25
C LYS A 51 -10.07 22.29 -14.87
N HIS A 52 -9.74 21.14 -14.29
CA HIS A 52 -10.27 20.71 -13.00
C HIS A 52 -9.35 20.97 -11.80
N GLY A 53 -8.19 21.60 -12.02
CA GLY A 53 -7.20 21.89 -10.98
C GLY A 53 -6.33 20.69 -10.57
N PHE A 54 -6.23 19.69 -11.45
CA PHE A 54 -5.30 18.57 -11.30
C PHE A 54 -3.97 18.86 -12.00
N LEU A 55 -2.92 18.20 -11.52
CA LEU A 55 -1.64 18.09 -12.23
C LEU A 55 -1.60 16.73 -12.92
N ASN A 56 -1.30 16.73 -14.22
CA ASN A 56 -0.97 15.51 -14.94
C ASN A 56 0.47 15.11 -14.60
N GLN A 57 0.65 13.94 -13.97
CA GLN A 57 1.96 13.38 -13.62
C GLN A 57 2.57 12.57 -14.76
N GLY A 58 1.85 12.43 -15.88
CA GLY A 58 2.29 11.73 -17.08
C GLY A 58 1.42 10.54 -17.45
N GLN A 59 1.78 9.94 -18.58
CA GLN A 59 1.17 8.74 -19.13
C GLN A 59 1.69 7.51 -18.37
N ILE A 60 0.80 6.58 -18.05
CA ILE A 60 1.15 5.32 -17.38
C ILE A 60 1.43 4.25 -18.44
N PHE A 61 0.42 3.96 -19.27
CA PHE A 61 0.48 3.06 -20.43
C PHE A 61 -0.72 3.33 -21.33
N GLY A 62 -0.56 3.21 -22.66
CA GLY A 62 -1.63 3.52 -23.61
C GLY A 62 -2.28 4.87 -23.32
N ASP A 63 -3.59 4.99 -23.39
CA ASP A 63 -4.30 6.26 -23.12
C ASP A 63 -4.62 6.49 -21.64
N TYR A 64 -3.87 5.88 -20.71
CA TYR A 64 -4.02 6.08 -19.27
C TYR A 64 -3.04 7.11 -18.74
N TYR A 65 -3.56 8.04 -17.93
CA TYR A 65 -2.81 9.15 -17.34
C TYR A 65 -2.97 9.16 -15.82
N HIS A 66 -1.94 9.67 -15.14
CA HIS A 66 -1.90 9.77 -13.69
C HIS A 66 -2.16 11.21 -13.24
N PHE A 67 -3.32 11.47 -12.63
CA PHE A 67 -3.69 12.79 -12.15
C PHE A 67 -3.48 12.93 -10.66
N TRP A 68 -3.02 14.10 -10.22
CA TRP A 68 -2.80 14.44 -8.82
C TRP A 68 -3.52 15.75 -8.45
N HIS A 69 -4.10 15.82 -7.26
CA HIS A 69 -4.81 17.02 -6.80
C HIS A 69 -4.29 17.52 -5.44
N ARG A 70 -3.80 18.76 -5.39
CA ARG A 70 -3.18 19.34 -4.19
C ARG A 70 -4.11 19.46 -2.99
N ALA A 71 -5.39 19.79 -3.22
CA ALA A 71 -6.34 20.03 -2.14
C ALA A 71 -6.97 18.76 -1.56
N VAL A 72 -6.56 17.57 -2.05
CA VAL A 72 -7.01 16.29 -1.49
C VAL A 72 -5.90 15.73 -0.62
N THR A 73 -6.27 15.23 0.56
CA THR A 73 -5.32 14.65 1.51
C THR A 73 -4.66 13.41 0.92
N LYS A 74 -3.35 13.24 1.19
CA LYS A 74 -2.58 12.11 0.64
C LYS A 74 -3.09 10.74 1.06
N ARG A 75 -3.76 10.64 2.21
CA ARG A 75 -4.38 9.43 2.73
C ARG A 75 -5.73 9.76 3.36
N SER A 76 -6.77 9.05 2.96
CA SER A 76 -8.14 9.20 3.45
C SER A 76 -8.81 7.83 3.58
N LEU A 77 -9.72 7.68 4.54
CA LEU A 77 -10.56 6.49 4.67
C LEU A 77 -11.79 6.55 3.76
N SER A 78 -12.11 7.72 3.21
CA SER A 78 -13.24 7.94 2.31
C SER A 78 -12.77 8.42 0.93
N PRO A 79 -13.46 8.00 -0.16
CA PRO A 79 -13.16 8.47 -1.51
C PRO A 79 -13.63 9.91 -1.69
N HIS A 80 -12.94 10.67 -2.53
CA HIS A 80 -13.25 12.07 -2.78
C HIS A 80 -14.32 12.21 -3.89
N ARG A 81 -15.58 11.93 -3.52
CA ARG A 81 -16.74 11.89 -4.43
C ARG A 81 -16.88 13.09 -5.36
N LEU A 82 -16.80 14.32 -4.83
CA LEU A 82 -17.04 15.53 -5.61
C LEU A 82 -16.03 15.74 -6.75
N ARG A 83 -14.76 15.40 -6.53
CA ARG A 83 -13.70 15.52 -7.56
C ARG A 83 -13.80 14.39 -8.57
N HIS A 84 -14.08 13.18 -8.08
CA HIS A 84 -14.34 12.02 -8.92
C HIS A 84 -15.50 12.29 -9.89
N SER A 85 -16.66 12.71 -9.39
CA SER A 85 -17.83 12.99 -10.23
C SER A 85 -17.63 14.16 -11.20
N ARG A 86 -16.77 15.14 -10.88
CA ARG A 86 -16.45 16.24 -11.81
C ARG A 86 -15.63 15.77 -13.00
N LEU A 87 -14.60 14.95 -12.77
CA LEU A 87 -13.81 14.35 -13.86
C LEU A 87 -14.63 13.35 -14.68
N GLN A 88 -15.49 12.56 -14.02
CA GLN A 88 -16.31 11.54 -14.69
C GLN A 88 -17.32 12.15 -15.70
N ARG A 89 -17.72 13.41 -15.51
CA ARG A 89 -18.63 14.13 -16.42
C ARG A 89 -17.93 14.66 -17.67
N GLU A 90 -16.60 14.64 -17.74
CA GLU A 90 -15.90 15.11 -18.94
C GLU A 90 -16.07 14.10 -20.08
N PRO A 91 -16.48 14.54 -21.28
CA PRO A 91 -16.76 13.62 -22.40
C PRO A 91 -15.51 12.88 -22.91
N GLN A 92 -14.34 13.45 -22.65
CA GLN A 92 -13.02 12.91 -22.99
C GLN A 92 -12.59 11.77 -22.05
N VAL A 93 -13.15 11.70 -20.85
CA VAL A 93 -12.80 10.71 -19.83
C VAL A 93 -13.66 9.47 -20.03
N LYS A 94 -13.05 8.37 -20.46
CA LYS A 94 -13.76 7.10 -20.69
C LYS A 94 -13.80 6.21 -19.46
N TRP A 95 -12.78 6.33 -18.62
CA TRP A 95 -12.68 5.60 -17.36
C TRP A 95 -11.89 6.42 -16.34
N LEU A 96 -12.24 6.27 -15.06
CA LEU A 96 -11.66 7.04 -13.98
C LEU A 96 -11.71 6.21 -12.69
N GLU A 97 -10.61 6.15 -11.96
CA GLU A 97 -10.58 5.56 -10.62
C GLU A 97 -9.61 6.32 -9.69
N GLN A 98 -10.04 6.51 -8.44
CA GLN A 98 -9.17 7.07 -7.40
C GLN A 98 -8.24 5.99 -6.87
N GLN A 99 -6.94 6.27 -6.81
CA GLN A 99 -5.95 5.28 -6.38
C GLN A 99 -6.07 4.99 -4.88
N VAL A 100 -5.96 3.70 -4.54
CA VAL A 100 -5.99 3.18 -3.17
C VAL A 100 -4.59 2.70 -2.80
N ALA A 101 -4.08 3.21 -1.68
CA ALA A 101 -2.80 2.80 -1.14
C ALA A 101 -2.86 1.34 -0.67
N LYS A 102 -1.96 0.52 -1.21
CA LYS A 102 -1.77 -0.85 -0.73
C LYS A 102 -0.98 -0.84 0.58
N ARG A 103 -1.42 -1.64 1.55
CA ARG A 103 -0.68 -1.82 2.80
C ARG A 103 0.60 -2.61 2.51
N ARG A 104 1.75 -2.07 2.91
CA ARG A 104 3.01 -2.83 2.91
C ARG A 104 3.00 -3.74 4.13
N THR A 105 3.08 -5.05 3.90
CA THR A 105 3.28 -6.06 4.94
C THR A 105 4.67 -6.66 4.73
N LYS A 106 5.43 -6.89 5.81
CA LYS A 106 6.72 -7.59 5.74
C LYS A 106 6.46 -8.99 5.18
N ARG A 107 7.25 -9.42 4.19
CA ARG A 107 7.08 -10.73 3.54
C ARG A 107 7.74 -11.87 4.33
N ASP A 108 8.31 -11.57 5.48
CA ASP A 108 9.24 -12.46 6.14
C ASP A 108 8.56 -13.16 7.32
N VAL A 109 8.28 -14.44 7.16
CA VAL A 109 8.42 -15.39 8.26
C VAL A 109 9.89 -15.79 8.23
N TYR A 110 10.65 -15.46 9.28
CA TYR A 110 12.06 -15.85 9.34
C TYR A 110 12.16 -17.37 9.26
N GLN A 111 12.83 -17.86 8.22
CA GLN A 111 13.24 -19.23 8.09
C GLN A 111 14.76 -19.24 7.99
N GLU A 112 15.41 -20.07 8.78
CA GLU A 112 16.86 -20.19 8.75
C GLU A 112 17.30 -20.70 7.36
N PRO A 113 18.17 -19.94 6.65
CA PRO A 113 18.58 -20.32 5.30
C PRO A 113 19.37 -21.62 5.29
N THR A 114 18.99 -22.54 4.39
CA THR A 114 19.62 -23.86 4.27
C THR A 114 20.97 -23.82 3.52
N ASP A 115 21.32 -22.68 2.90
CA ASP A 115 22.57 -22.53 2.13
C ASP A 115 23.81 -22.57 3.05
N PRO A 116 24.75 -23.52 2.88
CA PRO A 116 25.97 -23.59 3.68
C PRO A 116 26.87 -22.35 3.60
N LYS A 117 26.75 -21.54 2.53
CA LYS A 117 27.51 -20.30 2.35
C LYS A 117 26.79 -19.08 2.91
N PHE A 118 25.60 -19.23 3.49
CA PHE A 118 24.86 -18.12 4.09
C PHE A 118 25.69 -17.27 5.09
N PRO A 119 26.60 -17.83 5.92
CA PRO A 119 27.46 -17.03 6.79
C PRO A 119 28.36 -16.01 6.07
N GLN A 120 28.63 -16.21 4.78
CA GLN A 120 29.46 -15.32 3.96
C GLN A 120 28.64 -14.22 3.27
N GLN A 121 27.31 -14.32 3.26
CA GLN A 121 26.38 -13.41 2.57
C GLN A 121 25.93 -12.26 3.48
N TRP A 122 26.88 -11.44 3.94
CA TRP A 122 26.67 -10.37 4.92
C TRP A 122 25.60 -9.33 4.52
N TYR A 123 25.30 -9.16 3.24
CA TYR A 123 24.31 -8.20 2.73
C TYR A 123 22.84 -8.68 2.88
N LEU A 124 22.59 -9.97 3.15
CA LEU A 124 21.23 -10.51 3.34
C LEU A 124 20.73 -10.39 4.79
N VAL A 125 21.63 -10.14 5.75
CA VAL A 125 21.34 -10.17 7.19
C VAL A 125 20.60 -8.91 7.68
N CYS A 126 20.63 -7.81 6.91
CA CYS A 126 20.17 -6.50 7.37
C CYS A 126 18.63 -6.37 7.61
N CYS A 127 17.83 -7.42 7.41
CA CYS A 127 16.37 -7.33 7.60
C CYS A 127 15.73 -8.45 8.44
N SER A 128 16.49 -9.44 8.88
CA SER A 128 15.93 -10.64 9.52
C SER A 128 15.76 -10.54 11.04
N LEU A 129 16.61 -9.80 11.75
CA LEU A 129 16.61 -9.78 13.21
C LEU A 129 16.59 -8.33 13.73
N GLY A 130 15.55 -7.95 14.47
CA GLY A 130 15.47 -6.67 15.20
C GLY A 130 16.45 -6.55 16.36
N SER A 131 17.55 -7.30 16.32
CA SER A 131 18.58 -7.36 17.35
C SER A 131 19.91 -7.02 16.70
N ARG A 132 20.63 -6.11 17.36
CA ARG A 132 21.93 -5.56 17.00
C ARG A 132 22.95 -6.70 16.78
N VAL A 133 23.08 -7.20 15.56
CA VAL A 133 24.19 -8.08 15.17
C VAL A 133 25.42 -7.17 15.06
N LEU A 134 26.34 -7.29 16.01
CA LEU A 134 27.71 -6.82 15.82
C LEU A 134 28.26 -7.61 14.63
N LEU A 135 28.42 -6.94 13.49
CA LEU A 135 29.11 -7.49 12.33
C LEU A 135 30.49 -7.98 12.79
N PRO A 136 30.82 -9.29 12.68
CA PRO A 136 32.21 -9.70 12.80
C PRO A 136 32.97 -9.09 11.62
N HIS A 137 34.15 -8.55 11.92
CA HIS A 137 35.03 -7.82 11.00
C HIS A 137 34.96 -8.34 9.55
N LEU A 138 34.67 -7.43 8.63
CA LEU A 138 34.92 -7.63 7.21
C LEU A 138 36.40 -7.99 7.00
N PRO A 139 36.75 -9.06 6.27
CA PRO A 139 38.12 -9.28 5.85
C PRO A 139 38.50 -8.18 4.83
N THR A 140 39.59 -7.46 5.12
CA THR A 140 40.09 -6.33 4.30
C THR A 140 40.88 -6.75 3.06
N GLU A 141 41.09 -8.04 2.83
CA GLU A 141 41.96 -8.50 1.76
C GLU A 141 41.14 -8.96 0.54
N GLY A 142 41.00 -8.05 -0.43
CA GLY A 142 40.57 -8.41 -1.79
C GLY A 142 41.64 -9.26 -2.49
N PRO A 143 41.27 -10.09 -3.47
CA PRO A 143 42.25 -10.91 -4.19
C PRO A 143 43.17 -10.01 -5.02
N VAL A 144 44.46 -10.01 -4.68
CA VAL A 144 45.53 -9.50 -5.55
C VAL A 144 45.55 -10.38 -6.79
N GLY A 145 45.07 -9.83 -7.90
CA GLY A 145 45.19 -10.46 -9.21
C GLY A 145 46.67 -10.66 -9.58
N ARG A 146 46.96 -11.83 -10.15
CA ARG A 146 48.13 -12.04 -11.02
C ARG A 146 47.66 -12.04 -12.46
#